data_AF-A0A0T2YBU9-F1
#
_entry.id   AF-A0A0T2YBU9-F1
#
_cell.length_a   1.000
_cell.length_b   1.000
_cell.length_c   1.000
_cell.angle_alpha   90.00
_cell.angle_beta   90.00
_cell.angle_gamma   90.00
#
_symmetry.space_group_name_H-M   'P 1'
#
loop_
_entity.id
_entity.type
_entity.pdbx_description
1 polymer ?
#
loop_
_entity_poly.entity_id
_entity_poly.type
_entity_poly.pdbx_seq_one_letter_code
_entity_poly.pdbx_strand_id
1 'polypeptide(L)'
;MGGIARIFTPEAKLKKGIRAHFTRLGFTKADDGTLILPEGGKEVVRQLHAGQRAERLRDSREFLKRALPEALPHFASGAELDPSKIQLGLIRVHSGTKDADLFRVASFTWSVPVSAGFGRRMRYLVWDHHHGRLAGIIALGDPVYNLSVRDKLVGWSVEDRAKRLVNLLDAYVLGAVAPYNMLLTGKVVACLVRSREVFDDFKASYGSTVGIISNEAKRANLLAVTTTSSMGRSSIYNRLRLDGTTYFDAIGYTIGWGHFHITDDIFGKMRDYLRLSKHPYADKHNFGEGPNWRLRTIKVALKEIGINESVLRHGIQREVFISSFCKNSISILKKGKGKPNLDDLKTVDEISELAKNRWIVPRAERRDDYKQWDRSQIRTLIRGTVAAAEKPLSANAA
;
A
#
# COMPACT_ATOMS: atom_id res chain seq x y z
N MET A 1 -2.91 -52.71 14.48
CA MET A 1 -2.25 -52.56 13.16
C MET A 1 -2.27 -51.09 12.79
N GLY A 2 -1.09 -50.44 12.85
CA GLY A 2 -0.94 -49.01 12.60
C GLY A 2 -1.19 -48.68 11.12
N GLY A 3 -2.14 -47.78 10.88
CA GLY A 3 -2.43 -47.28 9.54
C GLY A 3 -1.20 -46.58 8.98
N ILE A 4 -0.66 -47.12 7.89
CA ILE A 4 0.35 -46.48 7.06
C ILE A 4 -0.25 -45.15 6.60
N ALA A 5 0.16 -44.05 7.25
CA ALA A 5 -0.19 -42.71 6.81
C ALA A 5 0.18 -42.63 5.32
N ARG A 6 -0.80 -42.33 4.46
CA ARG A 6 -0.56 -42.11 3.03
C ARG A 6 0.28 -40.83 2.88
N ILE A 7 1.59 -40.95 3.03
CA ILE A 7 2.58 -39.85 3.02
C ILE A 7 2.60 -39.09 1.67
N PHE A 8 1.93 -39.63 0.64
CA PHE A 8 1.91 -39.08 -0.72
C PHE A 8 0.56 -38.49 -1.19
N THR A 9 -0.45 -38.33 -0.33
CA THR A 9 -1.69 -37.65 -0.78
C THR A 9 -1.43 -36.18 -1.12
N PRO A 10 -2.16 -35.60 -2.09
CA PRO A 10 -2.12 -34.17 -2.37
C PRO A 10 -2.33 -33.31 -1.11
N GLU A 11 -3.22 -33.76 -0.21
CA GLU A 11 -3.45 -33.16 1.10
C GLU A 11 -2.19 -33.16 1.98
N ALA A 12 -1.52 -34.30 2.14
CA ALA A 12 -0.32 -34.42 2.97
C ALA A 12 0.83 -33.57 2.42
N LYS A 13 1.00 -33.51 1.10
CA LYS A 13 1.98 -32.64 0.43
C LYS A 13 1.70 -31.17 0.67
N LEU A 14 0.46 -30.72 0.50
CA LEU A 14 0.06 -29.33 0.75
C LEU A 14 0.26 -28.95 2.23
N LYS A 15 -0.17 -29.80 3.15
CA LYS A 15 -0.02 -29.60 4.60
C LYS A 15 1.46 -29.50 5.01
N LYS A 16 2.32 -30.37 4.46
CA LYS A 16 3.78 -30.32 4.68
C LYS A 16 4.37 -29.02 4.12
N GLY A 17 3.97 -28.62 2.92
CA GLY A 17 4.43 -27.37 2.29
C GLY A 17 4.08 -26.11 3.10
N ILE A 18 2.82 -26.02 3.57
CA ILE A 18 2.36 -24.90 4.41
C ILE A 18 3.14 -24.85 5.72
N ARG A 19 3.31 -25.99 6.41
CA ARG A 19 4.06 -26.07 7.68
C ARG A 19 5.53 -25.68 7.49
N ALA A 20 6.19 -26.22 6.48
CA ALA A 20 7.58 -25.90 6.18
C ALA A 20 7.75 -24.41 5.87
N HIS A 21 6.79 -23.82 5.15
CA HIS A 21 6.81 -22.39 4.85
C HIS A 21 6.63 -21.51 6.09
N PHE A 22 5.67 -21.80 6.97
CA PHE A 22 5.49 -21.04 8.21
C PHE A 22 6.70 -21.16 9.14
N THR A 23 7.29 -22.36 9.23
CA THR A 23 8.52 -22.60 9.99
C THR A 23 9.68 -21.76 9.45
N ARG A 24 9.84 -21.72 8.12
CA ARG A 24 10.87 -20.89 7.44
C ARG A 24 10.67 -19.40 7.68
N LEU A 25 9.43 -18.94 7.84
CA LEU A 25 9.10 -17.55 8.18
C LEU A 25 9.27 -17.24 9.68
N GLY A 26 9.68 -18.22 10.49
CA GLY A 26 9.92 -18.06 11.93
C GLY A 26 8.66 -18.02 12.79
N PHE A 27 7.49 -18.39 12.25
CA PHE A 27 6.27 -18.44 13.05
C PHE A 27 6.31 -19.64 14.01
N THR A 28 5.92 -19.39 15.26
CA THR A 28 5.57 -20.45 16.21
C THR A 28 4.05 -20.57 16.32
N LYS A 29 3.56 -21.65 16.93
CA LYS A 29 2.13 -21.96 17.03
C LYS A 29 1.72 -21.93 18.51
N ALA A 30 0.70 -21.14 18.83
CA ALA A 30 0.04 -21.18 20.14
C ALA A 30 -0.83 -22.44 20.30
N ASP A 31 -1.26 -22.73 21.53
CA ASP A 31 -2.12 -23.89 21.83
C ASP A 31 -3.46 -23.85 21.07
N ASP A 32 -4.00 -22.65 20.83
CA ASP A 32 -5.21 -22.42 20.03
C ASP A 32 -4.98 -22.48 18.51
N GLY A 33 -3.73 -22.66 18.08
CA GLY A 33 -3.28 -22.74 16.70
C GLY A 33 -3.00 -21.42 16.00
N THR A 34 -3.12 -20.29 16.71
CA THR A 34 -2.72 -18.97 16.20
C THR A 34 -1.23 -18.97 15.90
N LEU A 35 -0.85 -18.37 14.76
CA LEU A 35 0.57 -18.13 14.46
C LEU A 35 1.07 -16.94 15.28
N ILE A 36 2.10 -17.19 16.08
CA ILE A 36 2.82 -16.17 16.83
C ILE A 36 3.98 -15.71 15.95
N LEU A 37 4.04 -14.41 15.67
CA LEU A 37 5.16 -13.81 14.97
C LEU A 37 6.45 -13.94 15.78
N PRO A 38 7.60 -14.18 15.13
CA PRO A 38 8.88 -14.00 15.80
C PRO A 38 9.03 -12.53 16.25
N GLU A 39 9.63 -12.33 17.43
CA GLU A 39 9.94 -11.00 17.94
C GLU A 39 10.95 -10.29 17.00
N GLY A 40 10.77 -8.98 16.75
CA GLY A 40 11.71 -8.23 15.88
C GLY A 40 11.14 -7.03 15.10
N GLY A 41 9.98 -6.50 15.48
CA GLY A 41 9.48 -5.21 14.98
C GLY A 41 9.30 -5.15 13.46
N LYS A 42 9.73 -4.05 12.83
CA LYS A 42 9.53 -3.81 11.38
C LYS A 42 10.36 -4.74 10.48
N GLU A 43 11.46 -5.27 10.98
CA GLU A 43 12.37 -6.09 10.17
C GLU A 43 11.78 -7.47 9.88
N VAL A 44 11.09 -8.06 10.87
CA VAL A 44 10.30 -9.28 10.67
C VAL A 44 9.28 -9.07 9.56
N VAL A 45 8.55 -7.94 9.57
CA VAL A 45 7.57 -7.64 8.51
C VAL A 45 8.23 -7.55 7.12
N ARG A 46 9.45 -6.99 7.02
CA ARG A 46 10.20 -6.95 5.77
C ARG A 46 10.60 -8.35 5.30
N GLN A 47 11.10 -9.19 6.19
CA GLN A 47 11.47 -10.57 5.89
C GLN A 47 10.26 -11.39 5.39
N LEU A 48 9.09 -11.21 6.02
CA LEU A 48 7.85 -11.85 5.58
C LEU A 48 7.46 -11.46 4.14
N HIS A 49 7.73 -10.23 3.72
CA HIS A 49 7.46 -9.75 2.36
C HIS A 49 8.61 -10.04 1.37
N ALA A 50 9.80 -10.43 1.83
CA ALA A 50 10.97 -10.62 0.98
C ALA A 50 10.73 -11.68 -0.12
N GLY A 51 10.05 -12.77 0.22
CA GLY A 51 9.69 -13.82 -0.75
C GLY A 51 8.80 -13.31 -1.89
N GLN A 52 7.73 -12.58 -1.54
CA GLN A 52 6.81 -11.96 -2.51
C GLN A 52 7.51 -10.89 -3.36
N ARG A 53 8.41 -10.11 -2.76
CA ARG A 53 9.21 -9.11 -3.48
C ARG A 53 10.12 -9.79 -4.51
N ALA A 54 10.81 -10.86 -4.13
CA ALA A 54 11.69 -11.60 -5.02
C ALA A 54 10.93 -12.22 -6.19
N GLU A 55 9.75 -12.81 -5.94
CA GLU A 55 8.85 -13.33 -6.97
C GLU A 55 8.44 -12.24 -7.96
N ARG A 56 7.93 -11.11 -7.46
CA ARG A 56 7.53 -9.98 -8.30
C ARG A 56 8.67 -9.41 -9.15
N LEU A 57 9.89 -9.36 -8.60
CA LEU A 57 11.07 -8.92 -9.35
C LEU A 57 11.43 -9.90 -10.46
N ARG A 58 11.34 -11.22 -10.22
CA ARG A 58 11.55 -12.24 -11.26
C ARG A 58 10.51 -12.10 -12.37
N ASP A 59 9.24 -11.99 -12.01
CA ASP A 59 8.13 -11.88 -12.99
C ASP A 59 8.19 -10.59 -13.80
N SER A 60 8.82 -9.55 -13.25
CA SER A 60 8.97 -8.25 -13.90
C SER A 60 10.33 -8.03 -14.55
N ARG A 61 11.15 -9.08 -14.72
CA ARG A 61 12.52 -8.97 -15.24
C ARG A 61 12.58 -8.34 -16.63
N GLU A 62 11.78 -8.84 -17.58
CA GLU A 62 11.76 -8.31 -18.95
C GLU A 62 11.23 -6.87 -19.00
N PHE A 63 10.21 -6.59 -18.19
CA PHE A 63 9.70 -5.22 -18.02
C PHE A 63 10.80 -4.28 -17.51
N LEU A 64 11.50 -4.66 -16.43
CA LEU A 64 12.55 -3.83 -15.84
C LEU A 64 13.75 -3.67 -16.78
N LYS A 65 14.10 -4.70 -17.56
CA LYS A 65 15.17 -4.63 -18.56
C LYS A 65 14.90 -3.53 -19.60
N ARG A 66 13.64 -3.40 -20.04
CA ARG A 66 13.20 -2.36 -20.98
C ARG A 66 12.99 -1.00 -20.33
N ALA A 67 12.20 -0.93 -19.26
CA ALA A 67 11.68 0.33 -18.72
C ALA A 67 12.65 1.04 -17.76
N LEU A 68 13.52 0.31 -17.04
CA LEU A 68 14.41 0.93 -16.05
C LEU A 68 15.42 1.90 -16.68
N PRO A 69 16.09 1.61 -17.82
CA PRO A 69 16.97 2.57 -18.47
C PRO A 69 16.27 3.87 -18.85
N GLU A 70 15.02 3.80 -19.34
CA GLU A 70 14.21 4.98 -19.69
C GLU A 70 13.72 5.75 -18.46
N ALA A 71 13.41 5.04 -17.37
CA ALA A 71 12.93 5.65 -16.13
C ALA A 71 14.03 6.34 -15.32
N LEU A 72 15.27 5.82 -15.37
CA LEU A 72 16.38 6.25 -14.52
C LEU A 72 16.70 7.76 -14.59
N PRO A 73 16.70 8.42 -15.77
CA PRO A 73 16.92 9.87 -15.87
C PRO A 73 15.91 10.71 -15.07
N HIS A 74 14.71 10.19 -14.84
CA HIS A 74 13.67 10.88 -14.08
C HIS A 74 13.87 10.79 -12.55
N PHE A 75 14.74 9.89 -12.06
CA PHE A 75 15.13 9.87 -10.65
C PHE A 75 16.22 10.89 -10.38
N ALA A 76 16.14 11.53 -9.21
CA ALA A 76 17.08 12.57 -8.86
C ALA A 76 18.39 12.04 -8.29
N SER A 77 19.46 12.80 -8.49
CA SER A 77 20.70 12.72 -7.70
C SER A 77 20.68 13.84 -6.65
N GLY A 78 21.15 13.56 -5.45
CA GLY A 78 21.09 14.48 -4.32
C GLY A 78 21.73 15.85 -4.60
N ALA A 79 22.91 15.82 -5.23
CA ALA A 79 23.68 17.00 -5.56
C ALA A 79 22.98 17.95 -6.57
N GLU A 80 21.96 17.48 -7.29
CA GLU A 80 21.24 18.32 -8.26
C GLU A 80 20.05 19.06 -7.63
N LEU A 81 19.69 18.74 -6.38
CA LEU A 81 18.52 19.30 -5.73
C LEU A 81 18.86 20.55 -4.93
N ASP A 82 18.16 21.64 -5.23
CA ASP A 82 17.99 22.79 -4.36
C ASP A 82 16.66 22.66 -3.59
N PRO A 83 16.69 22.30 -2.29
CA PRO A 83 15.47 22.05 -1.52
C PRO A 83 14.53 23.26 -1.40
N SER A 84 15.05 24.49 -1.53
CA SER A 84 14.27 25.72 -1.47
C SER A 84 13.42 25.95 -2.73
N LYS A 85 13.81 25.34 -3.84
CA LYS A 85 13.16 25.48 -5.15
C LYS A 85 12.26 24.29 -5.52
N ILE A 86 12.20 23.25 -4.68
CA ILE A 86 11.33 22.10 -4.91
C ILE A 86 9.88 22.56 -5.10
N GLN A 87 9.27 22.20 -6.24
CA GLN A 87 7.88 22.51 -6.56
C GLN A 87 7.15 21.24 -6.97
N LEU A 88 6.36 20.67 -6.05
CA LEU A 88 5.71 19.38 -6.26
C LEU A 88 4.33 19.54 -6.91
N GLY A 89 4.17 18.88 -8.05
CA GLY A 89 2.91 18.71 -8.78
C GLY A 89 2.42 17.28 -8.80
N LEU A 90 1.20 17.08 -9.31
CA LEU A 90 0.63 15.76 -9.57
C LEU A 90 0.46 15.53 -11.08
N ILE A 91 1.08 14.48 -11.60
CA ILE A 91 0.85 14.02 -12.98
C ILE A 91 -0.02 12.76 -12.91
N ARG A 92 -1.19 12.83 -13.54
CA ARG A 92 -2.12 11.70 -13.60
C ARG A 92 -1.57 10.58 -14.47
N VAL A 93 -1.50 9.37 -13.93
CA VAL A 93 -0.97 8.20 -14.63
C VAL A 93 -2.10 7.43 -15.30
N HIS A 94 -1.97 7.23 -16.62
CA HIS A 94 -2.85 6.42 -17.43
C HIS A 94 -2.17 5.11 -17.86
N SER A 95 -2.93 4.02 -17.98
CA SER A 95 -2.38 2.73 -18.41
C SER A 95 -1.79 2.81 -19.81
N GLY A 96 -0.69 2.10 -20.06
CA GLY A 96 -0.05 2.03 -21.38
C GLY A 96 0.82 3.24 -21.75
N THR A 97 1.01 4.20 -20.84
CA THR A 97 1.90 5.35 -21.06
C THR A 97 3.27 5.16 -20.43
N LYS A 98 4.25 6.00 -20.81
CA LYS A 98 5.58 6.04 -20.17
C LYS A 98 5.50 6.37 -18.68
N ASP A 99 4.51 7.18 -18.27
CA ASP A 99 4.29 7.49 -16.85
C ASP A 99 3.86 6.26 -16.05
N ALA A 100 3.10 5.33 -16.67
CA ALA A 100 2.76 4.06 -16.03
C ALA A 100 3.99 3.17 -15.85
N ASP A 101 4.90 3.17 -16.81
CA ASP A 101 6.18 2.46 -16.71
C ASP A 101 7.06 3.08 -15.61
N LEU A 102 7.18 4.40 -15.56
CA LEU A 102 7.92 5.12 -14.51
C LEU A 102 7.31 4.87 -13.12
N PHE A 103 5.99 4.97 -12.99
CA PHE A 103 5.26 4.64 -11.76
C PHE A 103 5.58 3.21 -11.29
N ARG A 104 5.53 2.25 -12.23
CA ARG A 104 5.79 0.84 -11.93
C ARG A 104 7.25 0.63 -11.51
N VAL A 105 8.21 1.24 -12.19
CA VAL A 105 9.63 1.20 -11.80
C VAL A 105 9.83 1.77 -10.39
N ALA A 106 9.27 2.94 -10.10
CA ALA A 106 9.35 3.56 -8.78
C ALA A 106 8.81 2.66 -7.67
N SER A 107 7.72 1.93 -7.91
CA SER A 107 7.14 1.00 -6.94
C SER A 107 8.07 -0.17 -6.54
N PHE A 108 9.10 -0.50 -7.35
CA PHE A 108 10.08 -1.54 -7.02
C PHE A 108 11.19 -1.08 -6.06
N THR A 109 11.29 0.22 -5.82
CA THR A 109 12.29 0.79 -4.90
C THR A 109 11.99 0.53 -3.43
N TRP A 110 10.80 0.02 -3.09
CA TRP A 110 10.39 -0.24 -1.72
C TRP A 110 10.37 -1.73 -1.36
N SER A 111 10.44 -2.01 -0.06
CA SER A 111 10.46 -3.37 0.48
C SER A 111 9.11 -4.07 0.44
N VAL A 112 7.99 -3.33 0.48
CA VAL A 112 6.63 -3.88 0.47
C VAL A 112 6.09 -3.83 -0.95
N PRO A 113 5.77 -4.97 -1.59
CA PRO A 113 5.24 -5.00 -2.95
C PRO A 113 3.90 -4.26 -3.08
N VAL A 114 3.76 -3.48 -4.15
CA VAL A 114 2.51 -2.77 -4.48
C VAL A 114 1.59 -3.67 -5.29
N SER A 115 0.38 -3.96 -4.79
CA SER A 115 -0.62 -4.72 -5.54
C SER A 115 -1.12 -3.96 -6.77
N ALA A 116 -1.30 -4.66 -7.90
CA ALA A 116 -1.96 -4.10 -9.08
C ALA A 116 -3.45 -3.85 -8.81
N GLY A 117 -4.11 -4.79 -8.10
CA GLY A 117 -5.53 -4.86 -7.74
C GLY A 117 -6.53 -4.45 -8.83
N PHE A 118 -7.80 -4.32 -8.46
CA PHE A 118 -8.92 -4.16 -9.41
C PHE A 118 -9.90 -3.09 -8.90
N GLY A 119 -10.75 -2.58 -9.80
CA GLY A 119 -11.74 -1.54 -9.48
C GLY A 119 -11.27 -0.12 -9.80
N ARG A 120 -11.79 0.87 -9.07
CA ARG A 120 -11.40 2.28 -9.21
C ARG A 120 -9.92 2.44 -8.88
N ARG A 121 -9.20 3.16 -9.74
CA ARG A 121 -7.75 3.35 -9.66
C ARG A 121 -7.37 4.75 -10.09
N MET A 122 -6.69 5.45 -9.18
CA MET A 122 -6.15 6.77 -9.39
C MET A 122 -4.68 6.71 -9.04
N ARG A 123 -3.80 6.91 -10.02
CA ARG A 123 -2.35 6.85 -9.82
C ARG A 123 -1.75 8.18 -10.23
N TYR A 124 -0.77 8.63 -9.46
CA TYR A 124 -0.07 9.87 -9.72
C TYR A 124 1.43 9.68 -9.59
N LEU A 125 2.17 10.33 -10.47
CA LEU A 125 3.54 10.72 -10.19
C LEU A 125 3.49 12.04 -9.41
N VAL A 126 4.23 12.11 -8.31
CA VAL A 126 4.51 13.36 -7.62
C VAL A 126 5.78 13.90 -8.25
N TRP A 127 5.65 14.99 -9.01
CA TRP A 127 6.69 15.49 -9.89
C TRP A 127 7.26 16.80 -9.35
N ASP A 128 8.58 16.91 -9.26
CA ASP A 128 9.23 18.19 -9.00
C ASP A 128 9.38 18.94 -10.33
N HIS A 129 8.57 19.97 -10.51
CA HIS A 129 8.55 20.80 -11.72
C HIS A 129 9.84 21.60 -11.90
N HIS A 130 10.48 22.03 -10.81
CA HIS A 130 11.70 22.82 -10.90
C HIS A 130 12.89 21.98 -11.39
N HIS A 131 13.07 20.79 -10.81
CA HIS A 131 14.20 19.92 -11.14
C HIS A 131 13.89 18.97 -12.31
N GLY A 132 12.63 18.81 -12.70
CA GLY A 132 12.21 17.84 -13.71
C GLY A 132 12.49 16.41 -13.25
N ARG A 133 12.10 16.08 -12.01
CA ARG A 133 12.39 14.79 -11.37
C ARG A 133 11.19 14.20 -10.65
N LEU A 134 11.15 12.89 -10.57
CA LEU A 134 10.17 12.15 -9.77
C LEU A 134 10.49 12.30 -8.28
N ALA A 135 9.57 12.88 -7.53
CA ALA A 135 9.68 13.03 -6.07
C ALA A 135 8.98 11.89 -5.31
N GLY A 136 7.93 11.30 -5.88
CA GLY A 136 7.18 10.23 -5.26
C GLY A 136 6.06 9.70 -6.13
N ILE A 137 5.29 8.77 -5.59
CA ILE A 137 4.10 8.23 -6.27
C ILE A 137 2.94 8.08 -5.28
N ILE A 138 1.72 8.27 -5.79
CA ILE A 138 0.47 8.09 -5.05
C ILE A 138 -0.39 7.07 -5.80
N ALA A 139 -1.00 6.14 -5.07
CA ALA A 139 -2.02 5.27 -5.62
C ALA A 139 -3.22 5.17 -4.69
N LEU A 140 -4.38 5.57 -5.21
CA LEU A 140 -5.67 5.45 -4.58
C LEU A 140 -6.49 4.41 -5.33
N GLY A 141 -7.30 3.65 -4.61
CA GLY A 141 -8.26 2.77 -5.25
C GLY A 141 -9.36 2.33 -4.33
N ASP A 142 -10.14 1.34 -4.78
CA ASP A 142 -11.30 0.90 -3.99
C ASP A 142 -10.92 0.54 -2.54
N PRO A 143 -11.72 1.01 -1.58
CA PRO A 143 -11.41 0.84 -0.18
C PRO A 143 -11.57 -0.60 0.27
N VAL A 144 -10.81 -1.01 1.29
CA VAL A 144 -11.01 -2.29 1.97
C VAL A 144 -12.45 -2.36 2.45
N TYR A 145 -13.20 -3.33 1.93
CA TYR A 145 -14.64 -3.43 2.22
C TYR A 145 -14.89 -3.56 3.72
N ASN A 146 -14.22 -4.49 4.41
CA ASN A 146 -14.38 -4.70 5.85
C ASN A 146 -13.25 -4.01 6.65
N LEU A 147 -13.48 -2.75 7.05
CA LEU A 147 -12.57 -1.99 7.93
C LEU A 147 -13.36 -1.45 9.12
N SER A 148 -13.44 -2.26 10.18
CA SER A 148 -14.30 -1.99 11.33
C SER A 148 -14.02 -0.66 12.04
N VAL A 149 -12.76 -0.23 12.07
CA VAL A 149 -12.35 1.04 12.69
C VAL A 149 -12.98 2.24 11.98
N ARG A 150 -12.97 2.24 10.64
CA ARG A 150 -13.64 3.25 9.82
C ARG A 150 -15.15 3.20 10.01
N ASP A 151 -15.72 1.99 9.94
CA ASP A 151 -17.17 1.82 10.03
C ASP A 151 -17.69 2.33 11.39
N LYS A 152 -16.96 2.08 12.49
CA LYS A 152 -17.26 2.62 13.83
C LYS A 152 -17.16 4.15 13.90
N LEU A 153 -16.10 4.73 13.33
CA LEU A 153 -15.92 6.19 13.29
C LEU A 153 -17.10 6.89 12.61
N VAL A 154 -17.53 6.37 11.46
CA VAL A 154 -18.63 6.96 10.68
C VAL A 154 -19.99 6.61 11.29
N GLY A 155 -20.10 5.47 11.97
CA GLY A 155 -21.35 4.92 12.50
C GLY A 155 -22.14 4.16 11.44
N TRP A 156 -21.47 3.34 10.64
CA TRP A 156 -22.08 2.54 9.57
C TRP A 156 -22.51 1.15 10.01
N SER A 157 -23.71 0.74 9.58
CA SER A 157 -24.09 -0.66 9.46
C SER A 157 -23.45 -1.34 8.23
N VAL A 158 -23.74 -2.63 8.04
CA VAL A 158 -23.30 -3.38 6.85
C VAL A 158 -23.96 -2.82 5.59
N GLU A 159 -25.24 -2.48 5.66
CA GLU A 159 -26.04 -1.92 4.56
C GLU A 159 -25.56 -0.52 4.19
N ASP A 160 -25.29 0.30 5.20
CA ASP A 160 -24.74 1.64 5.04
C ASP A 160 -23.42 1.64 4.28
N ARG A 161 -22.51 0.78 4.71
CA ARG A 161 -21.21 0.58 4.10
C ARG A 161 -21.33 0.14 2.65
N ALA A 162 -22.19 -0.84 2.36
CA ALA A 162 -22.42 -1.32 1.01
C ALA A 162 -22.86 -0.20 0.06
N LYS A 163 -23.68 0.73 0.55
CA LYS A 163 -24.17 1.88 -0.24
C LYS A 163 -23.14 3.00 -0.37
N ARG A 164 -22.37 3.28 0.69
CA ARG A 164 -21.62 4.55 0.82
C ARG A 164 -20.11 4.45 0.65
N LEU A 165 -19.54 3.25 0.54
CA LEU A 165 -18.11 3.05 0.21
C LEU A 165 -17.69 3.70 -1.13
N VAL A 166 -18.63 3.93 -2.04
CA VAL A 166 -18.36 4.63 -3.30
C VAL A 166 -17.81 6.05 -3.09
N ASN A 167 -18.02 6.66 -1.92
CA ASN A 167 -17.52 8.00 -1.61
C ASN A 167 -16.12 8.00 -0.96
N LEU A 168 -15.47 6.84 -0.90
CA LEU A 168 -14.11 6.71 -0.38
C LEU A 168 -13.19 6.01 -1.38
N LEU A 169 -11.90 6.25 -1.18
CA LEU A 169 -10.81 5.44 -1.72
C LEU A 169 -9.84 5.08 -0.58
N ASP A 170 -9.03 4.06 -0.79
CA ASP A 170 -7.87 3.78 0.05
C ASP A 170 -6.60 4.17 -0.69
N ALA A 171 -5.73 4.92 -0.01
CA ALA A 171 -4.36 5.11 -0.44
C ALA A 171 -3.55 3.88 -0.07
N TYR A 172 -3.22 3.08 -1.08
CA TYR A 172 -2.41 1.87 -0.94
C TYR A 172 -0.94 2.11 -1.31
N VAL A 173 -0.63 3.30 -1.84
CA VAL A 173 0.73 3.82 -2.03
C VAL A 173 0.75 5.30 -1.70
N LEU A 174 1.60 5.68 -0.75
CA LEU A 174 1.99 7.06 -0.44
C LEU A 174 3.48 7.05 -0.10
N GLY A 175 4.33 7.30 -1.09
CA GLY A 175 5.77 7.23 -0.86
C GLY A 175 6.57 8.17 -1.74
N ALA A 176 7.56 8.79 -1.13
CA ALA A 176 8.61 9.51 -1.84
C ALA A 176 9.72 8.54 -2.26
N VAL A 177 10.34 8.81 -3.41
CA VAL A 177 11.53 8.08 -3.87
C VAL A 177 12.79 8.77 -3.37
N ALA A 178 13.93 8.09 -3.40
CA ALA A 178 15.19 8.71 -3.04
C ALA A 178 15.64 9.70 -4.14
N PRO A 179 16.24 10.84 -3.75
CA PRO A 179 16.59 11.27 -2.39
C PRO A 179 15.50 12.08 -1.67
N TYR A 180 14.37 12.38 -2.30
CA TYR A 180 13.27 13.16 -1.70
C TYR A 180 12.74 12.56 -0.39
N ASN A 181 12.74 11.24 -0.25
CA ASN A 181 12.37 10.57 1.01
C ASN A 181 13.28 10.98 2.20
N MET A 182 14.53 11.36 1.95
CA MET A 182 15.49 11.84 2.97
C MET A 182 15.15 13.28 3.43
N LEU A 183 14.43 14.02 2.58
CA LEU A 183 13.95 15.40 2.81
C LEU A 183 12.55 15.47 3.42
N LEU A 184 12.04 14.36 3.97
CA LEU A 184 10.67 14.25 4.51
C LEU A 184 9.56 14.45 3.47
N THR A 185 9.87 14.39 2.17
CA THR A 185 8.89 14.56 1.09
C THR A 185 7.77 13.53 1.15
N GLY A 186 7.97 12.37 1.79
CA GLY A 186 6.90 11.38 2.03
C GLY A 186 5.70 11.96 2.81
N LYS A 187 5.91 12.98 3.67
CA LYS A 187 4.83 13.70 4.33
C LYS A 187 4.05 14.58 3.35
N VAL A 188 4.76 15.24 2.43
CA VAL A 188 4.15 16.06 1.39
C VAL A 188 3.31 15.19 0.46
N VAL A 189 3.87 14.06 0.00
CA VAL A 189 3.15 13.05 -0.81
C VAL A 189 1.84 12.63 -0.13
N ALA A 190 1.83 12.42 1.19
CA ALA A 190 0.60 12.13 1.92
C ALA A 190 -0.36 13.32 1.91
N CYS A 191 0.10 14.54 2.21
CA CYS A 191 -0.75 15.74 2.20
C CYS A 191 -1.38 16.03 0.83
N LEU A 192 -0.67 15.78 -0.28
CA LEU A 192 -1.17 15.98 -1.64
C LEU A 192 -2.41 15.13 -1.97
N VAL A 193 -2.69 14.07 -1.21
CA VAL A 193 -3.93 13.28 -1.37
C VAL A 193 -5.16 14.15 -1.16
N ARG A 194 -5.12 15.12 -0.24
CA ARG A 194 -6.24 16.00 0.11
C ARG A 194 -6.17 17.32 -0.68
N SER A 195 -5.82 17.26 -1.96
CA SER A 195 -5.80 18.44 -2.83
C SER A 195 -7.11 18.58 -3.63
N ARG A 196 -7.35 19.79 -4.16
CA ARG A 196 -8.47 20.07 -5.07
C ARG A 196 -8.43 19.19 -6.33
N GLU A 197 -7.25 19.01 -6.91
CA GLU A 197 -6.98 18.25 -8.12
C GLU A 197 -7.36 16.77 -7.94
N VAL A 198 -7.02 16.16 -6.80
CA VAL A 198 -7.43 14.77 -6.51
C VAL A 198 -8.95 14.65 -6.39
N PHE A 199 -9.61 15.64 -5.78
CA PHE A 199 -11.08 15.66 -5.68
C PHE A 199 -11.73 15.79 -7.07
N ASP A 200 -11.22 16.70 -7.90
CA ASP A 200 -11.77 16.96 -9.23
C ASP A 200 -11.53 15.78 -10.18
N ASP A 201 -10.33 15.19 -10.18
CA ASP A 201 -10.03 13.97 -10.93
C ASP A 201 -10.95 12.80 -10.56
N PHE A 202 -11.23 12.64 -9.25
CA PHE A 202 -12.16 11.62 -8.79
C PHE A 202 -13.55 11.89 -9.35
N LYS A 203 -14.02 13.14 -9.25
CA LYS A 203 -15.35 13.52 -9.71
C LYS A 203 -15.49 13.35 -11.22
N ALA A 204 -14.46 13.70 -11.99
CA ALA A 204 -14.43 13.49 -13.44
C ALA A 204 -14.45 11.99 -13.80
N SER A 205 -13.67 11.17 -13.08
CA SER A 205 -13.55 9.73 -13.38
C SER A 205 -14.75 8.91 -12.88
N TYR A 206 -15.32 9.28 -11.72
CA TYR A 206 -16.21 8.42 -10.95
C TYR A 206 -17.49 9.10 -10.45
N GLY A 207 -17.63 10.42 -10.64
CA GLY A 207 -18.72 11.19 -10.03
C GLY A 207 -20.12 10.87 -10.57
N SER A 208 -20.19 10.32 -11.80
CA SER A 208 -21.44 9.95 -12.47
C SER A 208 -21.50 8.46 -12.81
N THR A 209 -20.64 7.63 -12.22
CA THR A 209 -20.55 6.21 -12.60
C THR A 209 -21.74 5.40 -12.09
N VAL A 210 -22.28 4.55 -12.96
CA VAL A 210 -23.28 3.54 -12.61
C VAL A 210 -22.56 2.34 -11.97
N GLY A 211 -23.00 1.90 -10.79
CA GLY A 211 -22.39 0.75 -10.12
C GLY A 211 -22.63 -0.52 -10.93
N ILE A 212 -21.58 -1.24 -11.33
CA ILE A 212 -21.70 -2.45 -12.18
C ILE A 212 -22.61 -3.52 -11.55
N ILE A 213 -22.52 -3.71 -10.22
CA ILE A 213 -23.32 -4.72 -9.51
C ILE A 213 -24.73 -4.22 -9.20
N SER A 214 -24.86 -2.95 -8.80
CA SER A 214 -26.16 -2.40 -8.38
C SER A 214 -26.99 -1.86 -9.55
N ASN A 215 -26.36 -1.64 -10.72
CA ASN A 215 -26.90 -0.93 -11.88
C ASN A 215 -27.52 0.45 -11.58
N GLU A 216 -27.07 1.08 -10.50
CA GLU A 216 -27.59 2.38 -10.03
C GLU A 216 -26.58 3.49 -10.32
N ALA A 217 -27.06 4.63 -10.84
CA ALA A 217 -26.26 5.84 -11.00
C ALA A 217 -25.84 6.39 -9.63
N LYS A 218 -24.54 6.34 -9.33
CA LYS A 218 -24.00 6.84 -8.07
C LYS A 218 -23.45 8.25 -8.30
N ARG A 219 -24.05 9.25 -7.66
CA ARG A 219 -23.51 10.61 -7.58
C ARG A 219 -22.39 10.65 -6.53
N ALA A 220 -21.26 10.02 -6.86
CA ALA A 220 -20.17 9.86 -5.91
C ALA A 220 -19.36 11.15 -5.76
N ASN A 221 -19.01 11.51 -4.53
CA ASN A 221 -18.01 12.54 -4.25
C ASN A 221 -16.91 11.91 -3.39
N LEU A 222 -15.65 12.28 -3.61
CA LEU A 222 -14.57 11.82 -2.76
C LEU A 222 -14.65 12.55 -1.42
N LEU A 223 -15.19 11.88 -0.40
CA LEU A 223 -15.39 12.47 0.92
C LEU A 223 -14.22 12.19 1.85
N ALA A 224 -13.59 11.03 1.70
CA ALA A 224 -12.42 10.67 2.48
C ALA A 224 -11.53 9.67 1.75
N VAL A 225 -10.24 9.71 2.08
CA VAL A 225 -9.27 8.65 1.73
C VAL A 225 -8.80 7.99 3.02
N THR A 226 -8.83 6.66 3.09
CA THR A 226 -8.21 5.94 4.21
C THR A 226 -6.85 5.38 3.81
N THR A 227 -5.98 5.16 4.78
CA THR A 227 -4.73 4.41 4.55
C THR A 227 -4.39 3.59 5.77
N THR A 228 -3.59 2.56 5.57
CA THR A 228 -3.07 1.75 6.66
C THR A 228 -1.55 1.75 6.62
N SER A 229 -0.94 1.78 7.79
CA SER A 229 0.51 1.72 7.90
C SER A 229 1.05 0.37 7.42
N SER A 230 2.11 0.33 6.60
CA SER A 230 2.61 -0.93 6.02
C SER A 230 3.22 -1.89 7.05
N MET A 231 3.96 -1.38 8.04
CA MET A 231 4.76 -2.15 9.01
C MET A 231 4.41 -1.80 10.48
N GLY A 232 3.13 -1.70 10.82
CA GLY A 232 2.70 -1.13 12.12
C GLY A 232 2.93 0.39 12.16
N ARG A 233 3.10 1.02 13.33
CA ARG A 233 3.12 2.49 13.47
C ARG A 233 3.99 3.21 12.43
N SER A 234 3.38 4.14 11.69
CA SER A 234 4.06 4.92 10.64
C SER A 234 4.34 6.33 11.13
N SER A 235 5.60 6.77 11.05
CA SER A 235 5.98 8.15 11.38
C SER A 235 5.60 9.15 10.27
N ILE A 236 5.32 8.66 9.05
CA ILE A 236 4.95 9.50 7.91
C ILE A 236 3.64 10.22 8.19
N TYR A 237 2.64 9.50 8.72
CA TYR A 237 1.29 10.05 8.94
C TYR A 237 1.16 10.84 10.25
N ASN A 238 2.21 10.87 11.07
CA ASN A 238 2.21 11.62 12.31
C ASN A 238 2.45 13.12 12.08
N ARG A 239 1.59 13.95 12.70
CA ARG A 239 1.69 15.42 12.69
C ARG A 239 1.66 16.01 11.27
N LEU A 240 0.83 15.43 10.39
CA LEU A 240 0.55 15.98 9.06
C LEU A 240 -0.39 17.17 9.17
N ARG A 241 0.13 18.29 9.70
CA ARG A 241 -0.60 19.54 9.88
C ARG A 241 0.10 20.65 9.10
N LEU A 242 -0.63 21.32 8.21
CA LEU A 242 -0.17 22.48 7.44
C LEU A 242 -1.21 23.58 7.62
N ASP A 243 -0.76 24.80 7.92
CA ASP A 243 -1.65 25.97 8.04
C ASP A 243 -2.90 25.71 8.91
N GLY A 244 -2.67 25.17 10.11
CA GLY A 244 -3.74 24.82 11.05
C GLY A 244 -4.57 23.58 10.68
N THR A 245 -4.53 23.09 9.44
CA THR A 245 -5.32 21.96 8.91
C THR A 245 -4.60 20.63 9.08
N THR A 246 -5.27 19.63 9.64
CA THR A 246 -4.79 18.24 9.71
C THR A 246 -5.17 17.48 8.45
N TYR A 247 -4.21 16.80 7.82
CA TYR A 247 -4.40 16.05 6.57
C TYR A 247 -4.71 14.57 6.80
N PHE A 248 -4.23 13.99 7.89
CA PHE A 248 -4.57 12.61 8.28
C PHE A 248 -4.75 12.51 9.78
N ASP A 249 -5.88 11.95 10.19
CA ASP A 249 -6.19 11.61 11.57
C ASP A 249 -6.03 10.11 11.80
N ALA A 250 -5.40 9.72 12.90
CA ALA A 250 -5.34 8.33 13.33
C ALA A 250 -6.70 7.92 13.91
N ILE A 251 -7.28 6.83 13.40
CA ILE A 251 -8.64 6.41 13.77
C ILE A 251 -8.67 5.09 14.54
N GLY A 252 -7.53 4.39 14.65
CA GLY A 252 -7.38 3.16 15.42
C GLY A 252 -6.48 2.14 14.73
N TYR A 253 -6.60 0.87 15.12
CA TYR A 253 -5.73 -0.22 14.66
C TYR A 253 -6.52 -1.38 14.07
N THR A 254 -5.97 -2.02 13.04
CA THR A 254 -6.48 -3.30 12.55
C THR A 254 -6.13 -4.44 13.52
N ILE A 255 -6.88 -5.53 13.45
CA ILE A 255 -6.70 -6.71 14.31
C ILE A 255 -5.73 -7.77 13.72
N GLY A 256 -5.05 -7.46 12.61
CA GLY A 256 -4.00 -8.31 12.04
C GLY A 256 -4.47 -9.62 11.41
N TRP A 257 -5.55 -9.58 10.62
CA TRP A 257 -5.97 -10.69 9.78
C TRP A 257 -5.55 -10.46 8.33
N GLY A 258 -5.00 -11.50 7.68
CA GLY A 258 -4.58 -11.40 6.29
C GLY A 258 -3.84 -12.62 5.77
N HIS A 259 -3.47 -12.56 4.50
CA HIS A 259 -2.85 -13.66 3.76
C HIS A 259 -1.50 -13.27 3.15
N PHE A 260 -0.88 -12.15 3.57
CA PHE A 260 0.37 -11.69 2.96
C PHE A 260 1.53 -12.66 3.20
N HIS A 261 1.48 -13.49 4.24
CA HIS A 261 2.49 -14.52 4.50
C HIS A 261 2.27 -15.76 3.62
N ILE A 262 1.23 -15.81 2.77
CA ILE A 262 0.95 -16.89 1.82
C ILE A 262 1.38 -16.44 0.42
N THR A 263 2.44 -17.05 -0.09
CA THR A 263 3.01 -16.78 -1.43
C THR A 263 2.07 -17.23 -2.55
N ASP A 264 2.32 -16.77 -3.78
CA ASP A 264 1.52 -17.19 -4.94
C ASP A 264 1.70 -18.68 -5.26
N ASP A 265 2.90 -19.23 -5.06
CA ASP A 265 3.17 -20.68 -5.14
C ASP A 265 2.28 -21.50 -4.17
N ILE A 266 2.23 -21.13 -2.89
CA ILE A 266 1.41 -21.85 -1.90
C ILE A 266 -0.07 -21.69 -2.21
N PHE A 267 -0.48 -20.48 -2.60
CA PHE A 267 -1.84 -20.21 -3.00
C PHE A 267 -2.26 -21.00 -4.25
N GLY A 268 -1.35 -21.15 -5.23
CA GLY A 268 -1.54 -22.01 -6.40
C GLY A 268 -1.78 -23.46 -6.00
N LYS A 269 -0.94 -24.01 -5.11
CA LYS A 269 -1.11 -25.37 -4.58
C LYS A 269 -2.42 -25.56 -3.81
N MET A 270 -2.87 -24.55 -3.06
CA MET A 270 -4.19 -24.56 -2.43
C MET A 270 -5.33 -24.61 -3.45
N ARG A 271 -5.22 -23.83 -4.55
CA ARG A 271 -6.21 -23.86 -5.63
C ARG A 271 -6.23 -25.21 -6.33
N ASP A 272 -5.07 -25.77 -6.67
CA ASP A 272 -4.98 -27.07 -7.32
C ASP A 272 -5.58 -28.18 -6.45
N TYR A 273 -5.35 -28.12 -5.14
CA TYR A 273 -6.02 -29.02 -4.19
C TYR A 273 -7.56 -28.86 -4.22
N LEU A 274 -8.07 -27.63 -4.19
CA LEU A 274 -9.51 -27.37 -4.29
C LEU A 274 -10.11 -27.79 -5.63
N ARG A 275 -9.34 -27.74 -6.73
CA ARG A 275 -9.78 -28.27 -8.04
C ARG A 275 -9.93 -29.78 -7.99
N LEU A 276 -9.01 -30.48 -7.32
CA LEU A 276 -9.10 -31.93 -7.14
C LEU A 276 -10.34 -32.33 -6.33
N SER A 277 -10.75 -31.53 -5.34
CA SER A 277 -12.00 -31.72 -4.60
C SER A 277 -13.24 -31.17 -5.31
N LYS A 278 -13.09 -30.64 -6.54
CA LYS A 278 -14.15 -29.96 -7.33
C LYS A 278 -14.84 -28.83 -6.56
N HIS A 279 -14.13 -28.18 -5.64
CA HIS A 279 -14.69 -27.12 -4.82
C HIS A 279 -14.89 -25.83 -5.65
N PRO A 280 -16.08 -25.21 -5.66
CA PRO A 280 -16.39 -24.07 -6.54
C PRO A 280 -15.53 -22.82 -6.31
N TYR A 281 -14.89 -22.69 -5.14
CA TYR A 281 -14.00 -21.56 -4.82
C TYR A 281 -12.58 -21.68 -5.38
N ALA A 282 -12.24 -22.78 -6.05
CA ALA A 282 -10.95 -22.91 -6.71
C ALA A 282 -10.76 -21.82 -7.79
N ASP A 283 -11.83 -21.44 -8.49
CA ASP A 283 -11.77 -20.58 -9.68
C ASP A 283 -12.78 -19.42 -9.67
N LYS A 284 -13.54 -19.23 -8.59
CA LYS A 284 -14.42 -18.06 -8.40
C LYS A 284 -13.64 -16.80 -8.00
N HIS A 285 -13.06 -16.12 -8.99
CA HIS A 285 -12.32 -14.86 -8.84
C HIS A 285 -12.84 -13.71 -9.73
N ASN A 286 -13.99 -13.88 -10.38
CA ASN A 286 -14.52 -12.88 -11.30
C ASN A 286 -15.20 -11.71 -10.56
N PHE A 287 -15.28 -10.58 -11.24
CA PHE A 287 -15.96 -9.40 -10.71
C PHE A 287 -17.43 -9.72 -10.43
N GLY A 288 -17.93 -9.38 -9.23
CA GLY A 288 -19.28 -9.70 -8.77
C GLY A 288 -19.40 -10.94 -7.89
N GLU A 289 -18.38 -11.81 -7.82
CA GLU A 289 -18.43 -13.05 -7.04
C GLU A 289 -18.14 -12.86 -5.53
N GLY A 290 -18.03 -11.61 -5.09
CA GLY A 290 -17.82 -11.19 -3.70
C GLY A 290 -16.37 -10.77 -3.39
N PRO A 291 -16.17 -9.90 -2.39
CA PRO A 291 -14.85 -9.38 -2.04
C PRO A 291 -13.94 -10.46 -1.44
N ASN A 292 -12.63 -10.16 -1.36
CA ASN A 292 -11.65 -11.00 -0.66
C ASN A 292 -11.57 -12.45 -1.16
N TRP A 293 -11.75 -12.69 -2.47
CA TRP A 293 -11.73 -14.03 -3.07
C TRP A 293 -10.54 -14.87 -2.62
N ARG A 294 -9.32 -14.31 -2.66
CA ARG A 294 -8.10 -15.00 -2.24
C ARG A 294 -8.18 -15.47 -0.79
N LEU A 295 -8.63 -14.60 0.12
CA LEU A 295 -8.77 -14.96 1.54
C LEU A 295 -9.86 -16.02 1.75
N ARG A 296 -10.97 -15.96 1.00
CA ARG A 296 -12.03 -16.99 1.03
C ARG A 296 -11.51 -18.34 0.54
N THR A 297 -10.84 -18.37 -0.61
CA THR A 297 -10.22 -19.58 -1.18
C THR A 297 -9.22 -20.20 -0.20
N ILE A 298 -8.38 -19.37 0.43
CA ILE A 298 -7.42 -19.82 1.46
C ILE A 298 -8.15 -20.42 2.67
N LYS A 299 -9.15 -19.74 3.24
CA LYS A 299 -9.92 -20.26 4.39
C LYS A 299 -10.53 -21.62 4.09
N VAL A 300 -11.12 -21.77 2.91
CA VAL A 300 -11.72 -23.04 2.46
C VAL A 300 -10.67 -24.13 2.33
N ALA A 301 -9.53 -23.84 1.68
CA ALA A 301 -8.43 -24.81 1.56
C ALA A 301 -7.90 -25.24 2.94
N LEU A 302 -7.69 -24.29 3.87
CA LEU A 302 -7.24 -24.57 5.23
C LEU A 302 -8.22 -25.46 5.98
N LYS A 303 -9.53 -25.19 5.86
CA LYS A 303 -10.59 -25.99 6.46
C LYS A 303 -10.59 -27.43 5.92
N GLU A 304 -10.51 -27.62 4.60
CA GLU A 304 -10.50 -28.95 3.98
C GLU A 304 -9.29 -29.80 4.39
N ILE A 305 -8.12 -29.19 4.60
CA ILE A 305 -6.89 -29.92 5.01
C ILE A 305 -6.69 -30.00 6.53
N GLY A 306 -7.70 -29.55 7.30
CA GLY A 306 -7.68 -29.57 8.77
C GLY A 306 -6.57 -28.70 9.39
N ILE A 307 -6.32 -27.52 8.83
CA ILE A 307 -5.48 -26.48 9.45
C ILE A 307 -6.40 -25.39 10.00
N ASN A 308 -6.19 -25.00 11.26
CA ASN A 308 -6.97 -23.94 11.89
C ASN A 308 -6.80 -22.61 11.13
N GLU A 309 -7.90 -21.91 10.85
CA GLU A 309 -7.89 -20.60 10.19
C GLU A 309 -7.19 -19.50 11.01
N SER A 310 -6.95 -19.72 12.31
CA SER A 310 -6.18 -18.81 13.16
C SER A 310 -4.76 -18.54 12.63
N VAL A 311 -4.25 -19.36 11.72
CA VAL A 311 -3.00 -19.06 10.99
C VAL A 311 -3.07 -17.79 10.15
N LEU A 312 -4.27 -17.34 9.77
CA LEU A 312 -4.47 -16.08 9.06
C LEU A 312 -4.43 -14.86 9.98
N ARG A 313 -4.54 -15.07 11.30
CA ARG A 313 -4.35 -14.03 12.31
C ARG A 313 -2.87 -13.88 12.59
N HIS A 314 -2.20 -13.13 11.74
CA HIS A 314 -0.77 -12.88 11.83
C HIS A 314 -0.42 -11.85 12.93
N GLY A 315 -1.39 -11.22 13.61
CA GLY A 315 -1.13 -10.34 14.76
C GLY A 315 -0.55 -8.96 14.44
N ILE A 316 0.03 -8.74 13.26
CA ILE A 316 0.47 -7.39 12.81
C ILE A 316 -0.71 -6.40 12.79
N GLN A 317 -0.80 -5.59 13.83
CA GLN A 317 -1.74 -4.48 13.90
C GLN A 317 -1.20 -3.31 13.08
N ARG A 318 -2.03 -2.80 12.16
CA ARG A 318 -1.70 -1.63 11.34
C ARG A 318 -2.55 -0.46 11.82
N GLU A 319 -1.90 0.66 12.06
CA GLU A 319 -2.59 1.90 12.36
C GLU A 319 -3.34 2.38 11.11
N VAL A 320 -4.58 2.78 11.30
CA VAL A 320 -5.50 3.23 10.26
C VAL A 320 -5.61 4.73 10.38
N PHE A 321 -5.51 5.42 9.24
CA PHE A 321 -5.65 6.86 9.15
C PHE A 321 -6.75 7.23 8.16
N ILE A 322 -7.37 8.39 8.37
CA ILE A 322 -8.35 8.97 7.46
C ILE A 322 -7.96 10.40 7.09
N SER A 323 -8.08 10.73 5.81
CA SER A 323 -7.97 12.08 5.26
C SER A 323 -9.35 12.51 4.77
N SER A 324 -10.02 13.38 5.53
CA SER A 324 -11.33 13.93 5.16
C SER A 324 -11.14 15.13 4.22
N PHE A 325 -11.81 15.14 3.07
CA PHE A 325 -11.69 16.22 2.08
C PHE A 325 -12.42 17.50 2.51
N CYS A 326 -13.43 17.39 3.36
CA CYS A 326 -14.28 18.49 3.80
C CYS A 326 -14.57 18.37 5.30
N LYS A 327 -14.80 19.49 5.99
CA LYS A 327 -15.26 19.49 7.41
C LYS A 327 -16.52 18.66 7.61
N ASN A 328 -17.42 18.66 6.62
CA ASN A 328 -18.68 17.92 6.67
C ASN A 328 -18.61 16.50 6.08
N SER A 329 -17.44 16.00 5.68
CA SER A 329 -17.28 14.67 5.05
C SER A 329 -17.88 13.53 5.87
N ILE A 330 -17.53 13.42 7.16
CA ILE A 330 -18.02 12.34 8.03
C ILE A 330 -19.54 12.42 8.22
N SER A 331 -20.09 13.63 8.35
CA SER A 331 -21.54 13.83 8.44
C SER A 331 -22.26 13.37 7.17
N ILE A 332 -21.73 13.70 5.99
CA ILE A 332 -22.30 13.25 4.71
C ILE A 332 -22.19 11.72 4.59
N LEU A 333 -21.04 11.14 4.95
CA LEU A 333 -20.85 9.69 4.96
C LEU A 333 -21.84 9.00 5.90
N LYS A 334 -22.09 9.55 7.09
CA LYS A 334 -23.06 9.00 8.05
C LYS A 334 -24.48 9.09 7.51
N LYS A 335 -24.93 10.28 7.08
CA LYS A 335 -26.32 10.55 6.68
C LYS A 335 -26.68 10.09 5.27
N GLY A 336 -25.69 9.88 4.40
CA GLY A 336 -25.89 9.57 2.97
C GLY A 336 -26.40 10.73 2.12
N LYS A 337 -26.49 11.94 2.67
CA LYS A 337 -26.97 13.15 1.97
C LYS A 337 -26.17 14.39 2.37
N GLY A 338 -26.08 15.34 1.45
CA GLY A 338 -25.40 16.63 1.62
C GLY A 338 -24.45 16.96 0.47
N LYS A 339 -23.94 18.19 0.46
CA LYS A 339 -22.96 18.68 -0.52
C LYS A 339 -21.61 18.91 0.20
N PRO A 340 -20.49 18.42 -0.36
CA PRO A 340 -19.18 18.67 0.23
C PRO A 340 -18.89 20.18 0.27
N ASN A 341 -18.46 20.68 1.45
CA ASN A 341 -17.91 22.03 1.58
C ASN A 341 -16.42 21.97 1.24
N LEU A 342 -15.99 22.68 0.19
CA LEU A 342 -14.64 22.60 -0.37
C LEU A 342 -13.82 23.87 -0.09
N ASP A 343 -14.29 24.73 0.82
CA ASP A 343 -13.72 26.06 1.06
C ASP A 343 -12.32 25.99 1.67
N ASP A 344 -12.01 24.89 2.38
CA ASP A 344 -10.70 24.64 3.01
C ASP A 344 -9.81 23.66 2.21
N LEU A 345 -10.21 23.32 0.98
CA LEU A 345 -9.49 22.39 0.14
C LEU A 345 -8.45 23.16 -0.70
N LYS A 346 -7.19 23.02 -0.31
CA LYS A 346 -6.04 23.66 -0.97
C LYS A 346 -5.67 22.97 -2.29
N THR A 347 -5.05 23.71 -3.20
CA THR A 347 -4.46 23.17 -4.43
C THR A 347 -3.16 22.41 -4.14
N VAL A 348 -2.68 21.65 -5.12
CA VAL A 348 -1.37 20.98 -5.04
C VAL A 348 -0.25 22.00 -4.81
N ASP A 349 -0.27 23.14 -5.51
CA ASP A 349 0.75 24.17 -5.38
C ASP A 349 0.79 24.78 -3.98
N GLU A 350 -0.38 25.12 -3.40
CA GLU A 350 -0.46 25.63 -2.03
C GLU A 350 0.05 24.61 -1.01
N ILE A 351 -0.32 23.33 -1.17
CA ILE A 351 0.16 22.26 -0.30
C ILE A 351 1.68 22.08 -0.43
N SER A 352 2.19 22.09 -1.66
CA SER A 352 3.61 21.97 -1.98
C SER A 352 4.39 23.05 -1.26
N GLU A 353 3.98 24.32 -1.39
CA GLU A 353 4.69 25.45 -0.81
C GLU A 353 4.68 25.42 0.73
N LEU A 354 3.50 25.21 1.34
CA LEU A 354 3.37 25.09 2.80
C LEU A 354 4.25 23.97 3.36
N ALA A 355 4.26 22.83 2.69
CA ALA A 355 4.99 21.65 3.15
C ALA A 355 6.49 21.76 2.89
N LYS A 356 6.91 22.40 1.80
CA LYS A 356 8.30 22.73 1.49
C LYS A 356 8.92 23.55 2.63
N ASN A 357 8.27 24.66 2.97
CA ASN A 357 8.75 25.58 4.02
C ASN A 357 8.70 24.95 5.41
N ARG A 358 7.71 24.09 5.69
CA ARG A 358 7.58 23.45 7.00
C ARG A 358 8.53 22.26 7.21
N TRP A 359 8.79 21.46 6.17
CA TRP A 359 9.47 20.17 6.33
C TRP A 359 10.73 20.04 5.50
N ILE A 360 10.70 20.37 4.20
CA ILE A 360 11.80 20.08 3.27
C ILE A 360 13.00 20.99 3.55
N VAL A 361 12.79 22.31 3.52
CA VAL A 361 13.88 23.30 3.71
C VAL A 361 14.54 23.14 5.09
N PRO A 362 13.78 23.13 6.21
CA PRO A 362 14.40 22.95 7.53
C PRO A 362 15.06 21.58 7.70
N ARG A 363 14.64 20.56 6.95
CA ARG A 363 15.29 19.24 6.98
C ARG A 363 16.64 19.28 6.28
N ALA A 364 16.71 19.91 5.11
CA ALA A 364 17.94 20.05 4.33
C ALA A 364 19.00 20.89 5.06
N GLU A 365 18.60 21.95 5.77
CA GLU A 365 19.50 22.77 6.58
C GLU A 365 20.16 21.97 7.71
N ARG A 366 19.41 21.03 8.32
CA ARG A 366 19.91 20.20 9.41
C ARG A 366 20.71 19.00 8.94
N ARG A 367 20.50 18.54 7.70
CA ARG A 367 21.07 17.31 7.17
C ARG A 367 21.26 17.37 5.67
N ASP A 368 22.48 17.09 5.25
CA ASP A 368 22.94 17.10 3.87
C ASP A 368 23.20 15.69 3.30
N ASP A 369 22.87 14.63 4.05
CA ASP A 369 23.07 13.23 3.63
C ASP A 369 22.37 12.90 2.31
N TYR A 370 21.28 13.62 2.01
CA TYR A 370 20.59 13.52 0.73
C TYR A 370 21.50 13.83 -0.47
N LYS A 371 22.50 14.73 -0.32
CA LYS A 371 23.41 15.14 -1.39
C LYS A 371 24.32 14.02 -1.88
N GLN A 372 24.61 13.04 -1.01
CA GLN A 372 25.45 11.89 -1.33
C GLN A 372 24.71 10.81 -2.14
N TRP A 373 23.39 10.93 -2.26
CA TRP A 373 22.60 10.00 -3.06
C TRP A 373 22.87 10.19 -4.56
N ASP A 374 23.21 9.10 -5.23
CA ASP A 374 23.34 9.07 -6.69
C ASP A 374 22.22 8.26 -7.31
N ARG A 375 21.65 8.74 -8.43
CA ARG A 375 20.50 8.07 -9.07
C ARG A 375 20.83 6.65 -9.52
N SER A 376 22.08 6.31 -9.82
CA SER A 376 22.48 4.94 -10.20
C SER A 376 22.17 3.91 -9.10
N GLN A 377 22.14 4.34 -7.83
CA GLN A 377 21.81 3.51 -6.66
C GLN A 377 20.36 2.99 -6.71
N ILE A 378 19.47 3.57 -7.53
CA ILE A 378 18.11 3.03 -7.78
C ILE A 378 18.17 1.59 -8.29
N ARG A 379 19.16 1.26 -9.13
CA ARG A 379 19.34 -0.11 -9.66
C ARG A 379 19.61 -1.09 -8.51
N THR A 380 20.50 -0.70 -7.60
CA THR A 380 20.87 -1.49 -6.42
C THR A 380 19.69 -1.63 -5.46
N LEU A 381 18.93 -0.55 -5.25
CA LEU A 381 17.74 -0.54 -4.40
C LEU A 381 16.66 -1.50 -4.92
N ILE A 382 16.39 -1.50 -6.24
CA ILE A 382 15.47 -2.44 -6.88
C ILE A 382 15.97 -3.89 -6.73
N ARG A 383 17.26 -4.14 -6.96
CA ARG A 383 17.87 -5.48 -6.84
C ARG A 383 17.95 -5.99 -5.40
N GLY A 384 17.79 -5.12 -4.39
CA GLY A 384 17.85 -5.47 -2.97
C GLY A 384 19.27 -5.60 -2.42
N THR A 385 20.26 -4.98 -3.06
CA THR A 385 21.69 -5.07 -2.72
C THR A 385 22.22 -3.85 -1.96
N VAL A 386 21.35 -3.07 -1.32
CA VAL A 386 21.82 -2.01 -0.41
C VAL A 386 21.80 -2.59 0.99
N ALA A 387 22.94 -3.18 1.37
CA ALA A 387 23.33 -3.27 2.77
C ALA A 387 23.22 -1.87 3.38
N ALA A 388 22.75 -1.79 4.62
CA ALA A 388 22.86 -0.58 5.41
C ALA A 388 24.25 0.02 5.21
N ALA A 389 24.34 1.33 5.01
CA ALA A 389 25.61 2.02 5.08
C ALA A 389 26.23 1.68 6.45
N GLU A 390 27.12 0.71 6.48
CA GLU A 390 28.03 0.50 7.58
C GLU A 390 28.81 1.79 7.69
N LYS A 391 28.63 2.49 8.81
CA LYS A 391 29.56 3.53 9.20
C LYS A 391 30.96 2.93 9.09
N PRO A 392 31.94 3.59 8.47
CA PRO A 392 33.31 3.14 8.56
C PRO A 392 33.64 3.06 10.05
N LEU A 393 33.96 1.85 10.52
CA LEU A 393 34.68 1.67 11.76
C LEU A 393 35.91 2.56 11.65
N SER A 394 35.98 3.55 12.53
CA SER A 394 37.16 4.37 12.72
C SER A 394 38.34 3.45 13.03
N ALA A 395 39.13 3.15 12.02
CA ALA A 395 40.51 2.78 12.21
C ALA A 395 41.23 4.09 12.60
N ASN A 396 41.51 4.24 13.88
CA ASN A 396 42.79 4.76 14.34
C ASN A 396 42.99 4.32 15.79
N ALA A 397 43.90 3.36 15.92
CA ALA A 397 44.65 3.11 17.12
C ALA A 397 45.73 4.20 17.25
N ALA A 398 45.73 4.89 18.39
CA ALA A 398 46.91 5.29 19.17
C ALA A 398 46.40 5.63 20.57
#